data_AF-A0A6V7P7X3-F1
#
_entry.id   AF-A0A6V7P7X3-F1
#
_cell.length_a   1.000
_cell.length_b   1.000
_cell.length_c   1.000
_cell.angle_alpha   90.00
_cell.angle_beta   90.00
_cell.angle_gamma   90.00
#
_symmetry.space_group_name_H-M   'P 1'
#
loop_
_entity.id
_entity.type
_entity.pdbx_description
1 polymer ?
#
loop_
_entity_poly.entity_id
_entity_poly.type
_entity_poly.pdbx_seq_one_letter_code
_entity_poly.pdbx_strand_id
1 'polypeptide(L)'
;MGSMESDHKPHAVCIPFPAQGHITPMLKVAKLLHSFHGFHITFVNTEYNHRRLLRSQGPAALDGLPDFRFATIPDGLPYSDEDRMQDVPSLCRSTTTNCLPTSANSSRSSTTRRPTPRR
;
A
#
# COMPACT_ATOMS: atom_id res chain seq x y z
N MET A 1 25.96 6.28 34.85
CA MET A 1 25.83 5.44 33.64
C MET A 1 24.36 5.46 33.25
N GLY A 2 24.00 6.30 32.28
CA GLY A 2 22.64 6.35 31.76
C GLY A 2 22.40 5.14 30.88
N SER A 3 21.34 4.39 31.17
CA SER A 3 20.85 3.28 30.36
C SER A 3 20.58 3.76 28.94
N MET A 4 21.19 3.12 27.95
CA MET A 4 20.78 3.23 26.56
C MET A 4 19.39 2.59 26.45
N GLU A 5 18.35 3.37 26.69
CA GLU A 5 17.03 3.05 26.15
C GLU A 5 17.20 3.11 24.63
N SER A 6 17.29 1.95 24.00
CA SER A 6 16.95 1.82 22.60
C SER A 6 15.55 2.42 22.44
N ASP A 7 15.48 3.62 21.85
CA ASP A 7 14.28 4.41 21.58
C ASP A 7 13.38 3.65 20.60
N HIS A 8 12.70 2.61 21.11
CA HIS A 8 11.80 1.75 20.35
C HIS A 8 10.49 2.49 20.14
N LYS A 9 10.50 3.48 19.25
CA LYS A 9 9.27 4.12 18.79
C LYS A 9 8.38 3.08 18.11
N PRO A 10 7.10 2.96 18.49
CA PRO A 10 6.19 2.05 17.81
C PRO A 10 6.01 2.48 16.34
N HIS A 11 5.93 1.52 15.43
CA HIS A 11 5.80 1.77 13.99
C HIS A 11 4.37 1.45 13.52
N ALA A 12 3.70 2.44 12.94
CA ALA A 12 2.43 2.25 12.24
C ALA A 12 2.61 2.33 10.72
N VAL A 13 1.99 1.38 10.01
CA VAL A 13 1.88 1.38 8.55
C VAL A 13 0.44 1.77 8.20
N CYS A 14 0.29 2.89 7.49
CA CYS A 14 -1.01 3.44 7.12
C CYS A 14 -1.26 3.16 5.63
N ILE A 15 -2.22 2.28 5.33
CA ILE A 15 -2.58 1.91 3.96
C ILE A 15 -4.03 2.38 3.71
N PRO A 16 -4.25 3.61 3.21
CA PRO A 16 -5.59 4.06 2.82
C PRO A 16 -6.13 3.25 1.65
N PHE A 17 -7.46 3.12 1.60
CA PHE A 17 -8.11 2.69 0.37
C PHE A 17 -7.81 3.71 -0.76
N PRO A 18 -7.46 3.27 -1.98
CA PRO A 18 -6.94 4.15 -3.04
C PRO A 18 -8.01 5.00 -3.74
N ALA A 19 -8.96 5.56 -2.99
CA ALA A 19 -9.92 6.55 -3.47
C ALA A 19 -9.75 7.87 -2.71
N GLN A 20 -9.95 9.00 -3.40
CA GLN A 20 -9.63 10.34 -2.90
C GLN A 20 -10.23 10.65 -1.50
N GLY A 21 -11.45 10.17 -1.24
CA GLY A 21 -12.14 10.36 0.05
C GLY A 21 -11.46 9.69 1.25
N HIS A 22 -10.57 8.71 1.04
CA HIS A 22 -9.93 7.94 2.11
C HIS A 22 -8.48 8.34 2.39
N ILE A 23 -7.78 8.89 1.39
CA ILE A 23 -6.35 9.25 1.52
C ILE A 23 -6.16 10.42 2.50
N THR A 24 -6.90 11.52 2.32
CA THR A 24 -6.74 12.71 3.16
C THR A 24 -7.09 12.46 4.63
N PRO A 25 -8.22 11.79 4.96
CA PRO A 25 -8.50 11.45 6.36
C PRO A 25 -7.43 10.55 6.97
N MET A 26 -6.97 9.53 6.26
CA MET A 26 -5.92 8.64 6.77
C MET A 26 -4.60 9.40 6.99
N LEU A 27 -4.26 10.35 6.11
CA LEU A 27 -3.07 11.18 6.28
C LEU A 27 -3.16 12.05 7.53
N LYS A 28 -4.35 12.60 7.84
CA LYS A 28 -4.58 13.34 9.09
C LYS A 28 -4.38 12.43 10.31
N VAL A 29 -4.94 11.22 10.30
CA VAL A 29 -4.74 10.24 11.37
C VAL A 29 -3.26 9.90 11.54
N ALA A 30 -2.55 9.64 10.45
CA ALA A 30 -1.12 9.34 10.46
C ALA A 30 -0.30 10.47 11.09
N LYS A 31 -0.61 11.72 10.74
CA LYS A 31 0.02 12.91 11.36
C LYS A 31 -0.28 13.00 12.86
N LEU A 32 -1.51 12.72 13.28
CA LEU A 32 -1.86 12.69 14.71
C LEU A 32 -1.09 11.60 15.47
N LEU A 33 -0.95 10.40 14.91
CA LEU A 33 -0.17 9.31 15.51
C LEU A 33 1.32 9.67 15.65
N HIS A 34 1.91 10.29 14.62
CA HIS A 34 3.29 10.77 14.67
C HIS A 34 3.47 11.88 15.72
N SER A 35 2.65 12.93 15.66
CA SER A 35 2.86 14.14 16.47
C SER A 35 2.45 13.98 17.94
N PHE A 36 1.38 13.23 18.24
CA PHE A 36 0.86 13.11 19.61
C PHE A 36 1.22 11.82 20.31
N HIS A 37 1.58 10.76 19.57
CA HIS A 37 1.86 9.43 20.14
C HIS A 37 3.26 8.92 19.83
N GLY A 38 4.11 9.70 19.16
CA GLY A 38 5.52 9.37 18.95
C GLY A 38 5.76 8.19 18.00
N PHE A 39 4.81 7.88 17.12
CA PHE A 39 4.93 6.77 16.18
C PHE A 39 5.91 7.09 15.05
N HIS A 40 6.71 6.10 14.66
CA HIS A 40 7.25 6.06 13.30
C HIS A 40 6.12 5.72 12.34
N ILE A 41 5.98 6.45 11.24
CA ILE A 41 4.91 6.29 10.27
C ILE A 41 5.48 5.91 8.92
N THR A 42 4.91 4.86 8.31
CA THR A 42 5.01 4.63 6.87
C THR A 42 3.62 4.77 6.25
N PHE A 43 3.43 5.82 5.47
CA PHE A 43 2.19 6.05 4.73
C PHE A 43 2.32 5.47 3.33
N VAL A 44 1.51 4.45 3.01
CA VAL A 44 1.62 3.71 1.76
C VAL A 44 0.59 4.22 0.76
N ASN A 45 1.04 4.87 -0.30
CA ASN A 45 0.20 5.23 -1.43
C ASN A 45 0.24 4.12 -2.50
N THR A 46 -0.74 4.13 -3.41
CA THR A 46 -0.52 3.45 -4.69
C THR A 46 0.40 4.30 -5.57
N GLU A 47 1.11 3.69 -6.51
CA GLU A 47 1.95 4.44 -7.47
C GLU A 47 1.17 5.53 -8.19
N TYR A 48 -0.07 5.24 -8.61
CA TYR A 48 -0.96 6.21 -9.23
C TYR A 48 -1.21 7.42 -8.31
N ASN A 49 -1.62 7.18 -7.07
CA ASN A 49 -1.91 8.25 -6.11
C ASN A 49 -0.64 9.05 -5.74
N HIS A 50 0.51 8.38 -5.65
CA HIS A 50 1.79 9.03 -5.39
C HIS A 50 2.18 9.99 -6.52
N ARG A 51 2.10 9.55 -7.79
CA ARG A 51 2.39 10.40 -8.96
C ARG A 51 1.43 11.59 -9.03
N ARG A 52 0.14 11.34 -8.79
CA ARG A 52 -0.88 12.39 -8.76
C ARG A 52 -0.60 13.44 -7.68
N LEU A 53 -0.21 13.00 -6.49
CA LEU A 53 0.15 13.90 -5.39
C LEU A 53 1.36 14.78 -5.77
N LEU A 54 2.42 14.18 -6.33
CA LEU A 54 3.59 14.90 -6.83
C LEU A 54 3.25 15.91 -7.94
N ARG A 55 2.37 15.55 -8.88
CA ARG A 55 1.91 16.47 -9.94
C ARG A 55 1.13 17.66 -9.38
N SER A 56 0.29 17.42 -8.37
CA SER A 56 -0.59 18.45 -7.80
C SER A 56 0.07 19.37 -6.78
N GLN A 57 1.01 18.86 -5.99
CA GLN A 57 1.62 19.56 -4.85
C GLN A 57 3.15 19.71 -4.95
N GLY A 58 3.76 19.16 -6.00
CA GLY A 58 5.19 19.24 -6.26
C GLY A 58 6.03 18.15 -5.57
N PRO A 59 7.35 18.09 -5.86
CA PRO A 59 8.27 17.11 -5.28
C PRO A 59 8.29 17.08 -3.75
N ALA A 60 8.16 18.26 -3.13
CA ALA A 60 8.18 18.41 -1.68
C ALA A 60 6.93 17.88 -0.97
N ALA A 61 5.87 17.52 -1.70
CA ALA A 61 4.64 16.97 -1.13
C ALA A 61 4.87 15.65 -0.37
N LEU A 62 5.97 14.97 -0.69
CA LEU A 62 6.36 13.70 -0.12
C LEU A 62 7.67 13.78 0.67
N ASP A 63 8.20 14.99 0.86
CA ASP A 63 9.32 15.22 1.78
C ASP A 63 8.82 14.87 3.18
N GLY A 64 9.21 13.68 3.63
CA GLY A 64 8.86 13.15 4.93
C GLY A 64 9.43 14.00 6.06
N LEU A 65 8.86 13.85 7.25
CA LEU A 65 9.53 14.28 8.48
C LEU A 65 10.48 13.17 8.93
N PRO A 66 11.45 13.46 9.82
CA PRO A 66 12.09 12.40 10.60
C PRO A 66 10.99 11.52 11.21
N ASP A 67 11.10 10.22 10.97
CA ASP A 67 10.11 9.21 11.38
C ASP A 67 8.72 9.27 10.70
N PHE A 68 8.55 10.02 9.61
CA PHE A 68 7.35 9.99 8.78
C PHE A 68 7.76 9.85 7.32
N ARG A 69 7.55 8.67 6.72
CA ARG A 69 7.91 8.41 5.31
C ARG A 69 6.72 8.00 4.48
N PHE A 70 6.78 8.33 3.19
CA PHE A 70 5.87 7.81 2.18
C PHE A 70 6.48 6.62 1.44
N ALA A 71 5.67 5.61 1.16
CA ALA A 71 6.04 4.46 0.35
C ALA A 71 4.97 4.23 -0.74
N THR A 72 5.30 3.43 -1.75
CA THR A 72 4.39 3.11 -2.85
C THR A 72 4.23 1.63 -3.07
N ILE A 73 3.03 1.22 -3.46
CA ILE A 73 2.72 -0.12 -3.98
C ILE A 73 1.99 -0.02 -5.32
N PRO A 74 2.10 -1.01 -6.22
CA PRO A 74 1.28 -1.08 -7.41
C PRO A 74 -0.18 -1.36 -7.03
N ASP A 75 -1.13 -0.72 -7.72
CA ASP A 75 -2.58 -0.92 -7.52
C ASP A 75 -3.16 -2.06 -8.37
N GLY A 76 -2.34 -2.73 -9.18
CA GLY A 76 -2.74 -3.83 -10.06
C GLY A 76 -3.61 -3.42 -11.25
N LEU A 77 -3.74 -2.11 -11.50
CA LEU A 77 -4.46 -1.57 -12.65
C LEU A 77 -3.48 -1.21 -13.78
N PRO A 78 -3.94 -1.19 -15.05
CA PRO A 78 -3.13 -0.69 -16.15
C PRO A 78 -2.73 0.78 -15.92
N TYR A 79 -1.54 1.15 -16.38
CA TYR A 79 -1.06 2.51 -16.29
C TYR A 79 -2.05 3.48 -16.96
N SER A 80 -2.39 4.56 -16.25
CA SER A 80 -3.18 5.67 -16.78
C SER A 80 -2.50 6.98 -16.42
N ASP A 81 -2.37 7.86 -17.43
CA ASP A 81 -1.82 9.21 -17.27
C ASP A 81 -2.91 10.27 -17.05
N GLU A 82 -4.18 9.85 -17.17
CA GLU A 82 -5.31 10.73 -16.93
C GLU A 82 -5.43 11.03 -15.43
N ASP A 83 -5.50 12.31 -15.07
CA ASP A 83 -5.75 12.76 -13.69
C ASP A 83 -7.24 12.61 -13.34
N ARG A 84 -7.72 11.37 -13.32
CA ARG A 84 -9.13 11.00 -13.10
C ARG A 84 -9.29 10.19 -11.83
N MET A 85 -10.49 10.20 -11.25
CA MET A 85 -10.82 9.25 -10.20
C MET A 85 -10.78 7.85 -10.81
N GLN A 86 -9.94 6.96 -10.28
CA GLN A 86 -9.90 5.57 -10.72
C GLN A 86 -11.26 4.92 -10.46
N ASP A 87 -11.65 4.01 -11.36
CA ASP A 87 -12.89 3.27 -11.27
C ASP A 87 -12.93 2.44 -9.97
N VAL A 88 -13.84 2.80 -9.07
CA VAL A 88 -13.94 2.22 -7.72
C VAL A 88 -14.20 0.70 -7.77
N PRO A 89 -15.15 0.18 -8.57
CA PRO A 89 -15.27 -1.25 -8.85
C PRO A 89 -13.96 -1.93 -9.25
N SER A 90 -13.20 -1.34 -10.18
CA SER A 90 -11.92 -1.89 -10.64
C SER A 90 -10.87 -1.90 -9.53
N LEU A 91 -10.80 -0.83 -8.73
CA LEU A 91 -9.95 -0.75 -7.54
C LEU A 91 -10.30 -1.80 -6.50
N CYS A 92 -11.59 -1.98 -6.18
CA CYS A 92 -12.06 -3.01 -5.27
C CYS A 92 -11.65 -4.39 -5.76
N ARG A 93 -11.92 -4.71 -7.04
CA ARG A 93 -11.56 -6.00 -7.64
C ARG A 93 -10.06 -6.23 -7.62
N SER A 94 -9.27 -5.24 -7.99
CA SER A 94 -7.80 -5.33 -8.01
C SER A 94 -7.25 -5.54 -6.59
N THR A 95 -7.70 -4.74 -5.62
CA THR A 95 -7.31 -4.88 -4.21
C THR A 95 -7.69 -6.26 -3.66
N THR A 96 -8.91 -6.73 -3.92
CA THR A 96 -9.36 -8.07 -3.50
C THR A 96 -8.56 -9.19 -4.17
N THR A 97 -8.02 -8.99 -5.37
CA THR A 97 -7.27 -10.03 -6.09
C THR A 97 -5.77 -10.02 -5.74
N ASN A 98 -5.20 -8.83 -5.60
CA ASN A 98 -3.75 -8.62 -5.48
C ASN A 98 -3.28 -8.44 -4.03
N CYS A 99 -4.18 -8.08 -3.11
CA CYS A 99 -3.88 -7.92 -1.68
C CYS A 99 -4.41 -9.08 -0.83
N LEU A 100 -4.67 -10.24 -1.45
CA LEU A 100 -5.09 -11.45 -0.72
C LEU A 100 -4.02 -11.85 0.31
N PRO A 101 -4.43 -12.37 1.49
CA PRO A 101 -3.50 -13.04 2.37
C PRO A 101 -2.91 -14.22 1.61
N THR A 102 -1.59 -14.29 1.54
CA THR A 102 -0.84 -15.40 0.96
C THR A 102 -1.14 -16.70 1.73
N SER A 103 -2.27 -17.36 1.46
CA SER A 103 -2.58 -18.72 1.94
C SER A 103 -3.86 -19.28 1.29
N ALA A 104 -3.84 -19.55 -0.02
CA ALA A 104 -4.66 -20.62 -0.64
C ALA A 104 -4.36 -20.76 -2.15
N ASN A 105 -3.13 -21.10 -2.53
CA ASN A 105 -2.90 -21.99 -3.68
C ASN A 105 -1.41 -22.30 -3.87
N SER A 106 -0.95 -23.33 -3.17
CA SER A 106 0.11 -24.19 -3.69
C SER A 106 -0.33 -25.63 -3.50
N SER A 107 -1.34 -26.03 -4.28
CA SER A 107 -1.66 -27.43 -4.55
C SER A 107 -2.58 -27.55 -5.76
N ARG A 108 -2.17 -26.97 -6.90
CA ARG A 108 -2.61 -27.51 -8.19
C ARG A 108 -1.52 -28.46 -8.67
N SER A 109 -1.47 -29.62 -8.01
CA SER A 109 -0.68 -30.77 -8.46
C SER A 109 -1.17 -31.15 -9.85
N SER A 110 -0.34 -30.87 -10.85
CA SER A 110 -0.46 -31.34 -12.22
C SER A 110 -0.34 -32.87 -12.24
N THR A 111 -1.45 -33.58 -12.04
CA THR A 111 -1.57 -35.01 -12.39
C THR A 111 -2.27 -35.09 -13.74
N THR A 112 -1.53 -34.87 -14.81
CA THR A 112 -1.94 -35.34 -16.14
C THR A 112 -1.72 -36.85 -16.17
N ARG A 113 -2.80 -37.62 -16.06
CA ARG A 113 -2.80 -39.08 -16.26
C ARG A 113 -2.24 -39.39 -17.66
N ARG A 114 -1.14 -40.14 -17.70
CA ARG A 114 -0.67 -40.85 -18.91
C ARG A 114 -1.75 -41.84 -19.37
N PRO A 115 -2.11 -41.91 -20.66
CA PRO A 115 -2.96 -42.98 -21.17
C PRO A 115 -2.14 -44.27 -21.38
N THR A 116 -2.67 -45.39 -20.92
CA THR A 116 -2.17 -46.74 -21.18
C THR A 116 -2.54 -47.17 -22.61
N PRO A 117 -1.66 -47.90 -23.35
CA PRO A 117 -2.02 -48.43 -24.66
C PRO A 117 -2.83 -49.73 -24.47
N ARG A 118 -4.00 -49.79 -25.10
CA ARG A 118 -4.73 -51.06 -25.28
C ARG A 118 -4.04 -51.87 -26.36
N ARG A 119 -3.84 -53.15 -26.07
CA ARG A 119 -3.39 -54.19 -27.00
C ARG A 119 -4.60 -54.77 -27.75
#